data_AF-A0A645A3D5-F1
#
_entry.id   AF-A0A645A3D5-F1
#
_cell.length_a   1.000
_cell.length_b   1.000
_cell.length_c   1.000
_cell.angle_alpha   90.00
_cell.angle_beta   90.00
_cell.angle_gamma   90.00
#
_symmetry.space_group_name_H-M   'P 1'
#
loop_
_entity.id
_entity.type
_entity.pdbx_description
1 polymer ?
#
loop_
_entity_poly.entity_id
_entity_poly.type
_entity_poly.pdbx_seq_one_letter_code
_entity_poly.pdbx_strand_id
1 'polypeptide(L)'
;MMTNTHEIQVKTIKESSAYSATTGRVILAHYSQNELDYFIEKVGLPSEDEWPGIKSKKKLIEELDKIKKQNIEITLNKNHVIGLATPIIKEGKVIASLGIYLPEFRYGDVEKKILITELLKTTEKINAKFHSSRFSNCPSDQLH
;
A
#
# COMPACT_ATOMS: atom_id res chain seq x y z
N MET A 1 -43.94 4.52 -2.15
CA MET A 1 -42.69 5.30 -2.31
C MET A 1 -41.53 4.35 -2.05
N MET A 2 -40.64 4.15 -3.03
CA MET A 2 -39.45 3.30 -2.89
C MET A 2 -38.31 4.15 -2.31
N THR A 3 -37.87 3.86 -1.10
CA THR A 3 -36.63 4.43 -0.54
C THR A 3 -35.53 3.39 -0.71
N ASN A 4 -34.79 3.50 -1.81
CA ASN A 4 -33.67 2.60 -2.09
C ASN A 4 -32.36 3.25 -1.60
N THR A 5 -32.10 3.13 -0.29
CA THR A 5 -30.84 3.54 0.33
C THR A 5 -29.81 2.42 0.13
N HIS A 6 -29.14 2.41 -1.02
CA HIS A 6 -27.97 1.55 -1.17
C HIS A 6 -26.78 2.23 -0.47
N GLU A 7 -26.48 1.79 0.76
CA GLU A 7 -25.16 2.02 1.34
C GLU A 7 -24.10 1.38 0.42
N ILE A 8 -23.24 2.21 -0.18
CA ILE A 8 -22.10 1.73 -0.95
C ILE A 8 -21.08 1.16 0.03
N GLN A 9 -21.23 -0.12 0.38
CA GLN A 9 -20.22 -0.87 1.10
C GLN A 9 -19.12 -1.30 0.14
N VAL A 10 -17.87 -0.93 0.44
CA VAL A 10 -16.70 -1.55 -0.18
C VAL A 10 -16.63 -2.97 0.34
N LYS A 11 -17.08 -3.95 -0.46
CA LYS A 11 -16.82 -5.36 -0.15
C LYS A 11 -15.33 -5.61 -0.32
N THR A 12 -14.64 -5.88 0.78
CA THR A 12 -13.25 -6.35 0.74
C THR A 12 -13.24 -7.70 0.03
N ILE A 13 -12.74 -7.74 -1.20
CA ILE A 13 -12.51 -8.99 -1.91
C ILE A 13 -11.51 -9.78 -1.07
N LYS A 14 -11.81 -11.04 -0.79
CA LYS A 14 -11.08 -11.86 0.21
C LYS A 14 -9.59 -11.96 -0.09
N GLU A 15 -9.23 -11.93 -1.37
CA GLU A 15 -7.87 -11.91 -1.88
C GLU A 15 -7.82 -10.99 -3.11
N SER A 16 -6.94 -9.99 -3.08
CA SER A 16 -6.57 -9.16 -4.23
C SER A 16 -5.13 -9.50 -4.56
N SER A 17 -4.78 -9.60 -5.84
CA SER A 17 -3.37 -9.80 -6.20
C SER A 17 -2.50 -8.64 -5.71
N ALA A 18 -1.21 -8.91 -5.50
CA ALA A 18 -0.27 -7.86 -5.10
C ALA A 18 -0.15 -6.74 -6.14
N TYR A 19 -0.46 -7.05 -7.41
CA TYR A 19 -0.49 -6.07 -8.49
C TYR A 19 -1.73 -5.18 -8.51
N SER A 20 -2.90 -5.72 -8.11
CA SER A 20 -4.15 -4.95 -8.07
C SER A 20 -4.29 -4.14 -6.79
N ALA A 21 -3.74 -4.61 -5.67
CA ALA A 21 -3.78 -3.90 -4.40
C ALA A 21 -2.79 -2.73 -4.36
N THR A 22 -3.26 -1.52 -4.04
CA THR A 22 -2.42 -0.33 -3.85
C THR A 22 -1.31 -0.58 -2.83
N THR A 23 -1.66 -1.21 -1.70
CA THR A 23 -0.72 -1.61 -0.65
C THR A 23 0.24 -2.71 -1.11
N GLY A 24 -0.19 -3.60 -1.99
CA GLY A 24 0.64 -4.63 -2.62
C GLY A 24 1.73 -4.02 -3.49
N ARG A 25 1.38 -3.03 -4.33
CA ARG A 25 2.35 -2.28 -5.15
C ARG A 25 3.41 -1.57 -4.31
N VAL A 26 3.00 -0.95 -3.19
CA VAL A 26 3.94 -0.31 -2.26
C VAL A 26 4.93 -1.31 -1.66
N ILE A 27 4.47 -2.50 -1.27
CA ILE A 27 5.34 -3.56 -0.74
C ILE A 27 6.30 -4.04 -1.84
N LEU A 28 5.79 -4.35 -3.03
CA LEU A 28 6.60 -4.78 -4.18
C LEU A 28 7.65 -3.72 -4.57
N ALA A 29 7.33 -2.44 -4.44
CA ALA A 29 8.26 -1.35 -4.76
C ALA A 29 9.50 -1.32 -3.85
N HIS A 30 9.45 -2.00 -2.71
CA HIS A 30 10.54 -2.08 -1.75
C HIS A 30 11.27 -3.42 -1.75
N TYR A 31 10.86 -4.37 -2.60
CA TYR A 31 11.61 -5.59 -2.82
C TYR A 31 13.00 -5.27 -3.39
N SER A 32 14.00 -6.05 -2.98
CA SER A 32 15.25 -6.13 -3.70
C SER A 32 15.03 -6.72 -5.10
N GLN A 33 15.98 -6.51 -6.01
CA GLN A 33 15.87 -7.05 -7.36
C GLN A 33 15.68 -8.58 -7.34
N ASN A 34 16.37 -9.30 -6.44
CA ASN A 34 16.26 -10.75 -6.34
C ASN A 34 14.89 -11.20 -5.83
N GLU A 35 14.31 -10.49 -4.84
CA GLU A 35 12.96 -10.79 -4.33
C GLU A 35 11.90 -10.51 -5.39
N LEU A 36 12.03 -9.41 -6.13
CA LEU A 36 11.12 -9.07 -7.22
C LEU A 36 11.22 -10.07 -8.38
N ASP A 37 12.44 -10.49 -8.73
CA ASP A 37 12.68 -11.48 -9.78
C ASP A 37 12.06 -12.83 -9.42
N TYR A 38 12.27 -13.28 -8.17
CA TYR A 38 11.64 -14.48 -7.65
C TYR A 38 10.11 -14.37 -7.67
N PHE A 39 9.56 -13.22 -7.26
CA PHE A 39 8.12 -12.98 -7.31
C PHE A 39 7.57 -13.07 -8.74
N ILE A 40 8.22 -12.41 -9.70
CA ILE A 40 7.82 -12.44 -11.12
C ILE A 40 7.94 -13.86 -11.70
N GLU A 41 8.95 -14.64 -11.31
CA GLU A 41 9.10 -16.03 -11.75
C GLU A 41 7.94 -16.91 -11.25
N LYS A 42 7.46 -16.68 -10.02
CA LYS A 42 6.39 -17.48 -9.42
C LYS A 42 4.99 -17.03 -9.81
N VAL A 43 4.76 -15.73 -9.92
CA VAL A 43 3.43 -15.13 -10.12
C VAL A 43 3.20 -14.71 -11.58
N GLY A 44 4.27 -14.43 -12.33
CA GLY A 44 4.20 -13.82 -13.65
C GLY A 44 4.13 -12.29 -13.60
N LEU A 45 3.97 -11.67 -14.77
CA LEU A 45 3.72 -10.23 -14.89
C LEU A 45 2.23 -9.93 -14.63
N PRO A 46 1.87 -8.71 -14.20
CA PRO A 46 0.47 -8.33 -14.04
C PRO A 46 -0.29 -8.45 -15.35
N SER A 47 -1.55 -8.87 -15.25
CA SER A 47 -2.50 -8.74 -16.36
C SER A 47 -2.90 -7.27 -16.56
N GLU A 48 -3.46 -6.96 -17.74
CA GLU A 48 -3.98 -5.62 -18.06
C GLU A 48 -5.08 -5.18 -17.07
N ASP A 49 -5.79 -6.14 -16.46
CA ASP A 49 -6.86 -5.90 -15.50
C ASP A 49 -6.34 -5.51 -14.11
N GLU A 50 -5.15 -5.99 -13.75
CA GLU A 50 -4.52 -5.73 -12.45
C GLU A 50 -3.67 -4.47 -12.46
N TRP A 51 -2.92 -4.26 -13.55
CA TRP A 51 -2.06 -3.08 -13.72
C TRP A 51 -1.95 -2.71 -15.20
N PRO A 52 -2.87 -1.84 -15.69
CA PRO A 52 -2.89 -1.43 -17.09
C PRO A 52 -1.56 -0.84 -17.55
N GLY A 53 -1.11 -1.23 -18.75
CA GLY A 53 0.12 -0.72 -19.37
C GLY A 53 1.42 -1.39 -18.93
N ILE A 54 1.41 -2.36 -18.00
CA ILE A 54 2.61 -3.09 -17.59
C ILE A 54 2.79 -4.37 -18.41
N LYS A 55 3.44 -4.24 -19.58
CA LYS A 55 3.64 -5.36 -20.52
C LYS A 55 5.03 -5.98 -20.49
N SER A 56 5.92 -5.49 -19.63
CA SER A 56 7.28 -6.01 -19.51
C SER A 56 7.84 -5.83 -18.10
N LYS A 57 8.79 -6.69 -17.72
CA LYS A 57 9.54 -6.58 -16.46
C LYS A 57 10.22 -5.21 -16.31
N LYS A 58 10.79 -4.67 -17.39
CA LYS A 58 11.41 -3.34 -17.38
C LYS A 58 10.40 -2.27 -16.98
N LYS A 59 9.21 -2.29 -17.59
CA LYS A 59 8.16 -1.32 -17.30
C LYS A 59 7.63 -1.45 -15.87
N LEU A 60 7.50 -2.69 -15.38
CA LEU A 60 7.12 -2.95 -13.98
C LEU A 60 8.13 -2.32 -13.01
N ILE A 61 9.43 -2.57 -13.22
CA ILE A 61 10.51 -2.02 -12.39
C ILE A 61 10.48 -0.48 -12.42
N GLU A 62 10.31 0.12 -13.60
CA GLU A 62 10.21 1.59 -13.74
C GLU A 62 9.05 2.19 -12.92
N GLU A 63 7.86 1.57 -12.92
CA GLU A 63 6.73 2.07 -12.12
C GLU A 63 6.94 1.82 -10.62
N LEU A 64 7.49 0.67 -10.24
CA LEU A 64 7.83 0.36 -8.85
C LEU A 64 8.88 1.35 -8.29
N ASP A 65 9.88 1.73 -9.09
CA ASP A 65 10.88 2.74 -8.72
C ASP A 65 10.25 4.12 -8.48
N LYS A 66 9.20 4.47 -9.24
CA LYS A 66 8.47 5.73 -9.00
C LYS A 66 7.74 5.69 -7.67
N ILE A 67 7.05 4.58 -7.36
CA ILE A 67 6.36 4.39 -6.08
C ILE A 67 7.35 4.51 -4.92
N LYS A 68 8.50 3.84 -5.03
CA LYS A 68 9.57 3.91 -4.03
C LYS A 68 10.08 5.33 -3.81
N LYS A 69 10.29 6.10 -4.88
CA LYS A 69 10.76 7.50 -4.81
C LYS A 69 9.71 8.43 -4.21
N GLN A 70 8.43 8.20 -4.50
CA GLN A 70 7.34 9.05 -4.03
C GLN A 70 6.89 8.71 -2.60
N ASN A 71 7.22 7.52 -2.08
CA ASN A 71 6.77 7.00 -0.78
C ASN A 71 5.24 6.92 -0.63
N ILE A 72 4.52 6.99 -1.74
CA ILE A 72 3.07 6.86 -1.80
C ILE A 72 2.70 6.26 -3.16
N GLU A 73 1.66 5.44 -3.17
CA GLU A 73 1.00 4.98 -4.39
C GLU A 73 -0.46 5.42 -4.39
N ILE A 74 -0.96 5.81 -5.56
CA ILE A 74 -2.35 6.21 -5.76
C ILE A 74 -2.91 5.46 -6.97
N THR A 75 -3.96 4.68 -6.77
CA THR A 75 -4.58 3.87 -7.84
C THR A 75 -6.06 4.18 -7.99
N LEU A 76 -6.57 4.06 -9.21
CA LEU A 76 -7.99 3.98 -9.51
C LEU A 76 -8.26 2.62 -10.16
N ASN A 77 -9.17 1.84 -9.58
CA ASN A 77 -9.57 0.56 -10.17
C ASN A 77 -10.83 0.68 -11.04
N LYS A 78 -11.16 -0.39 -11.78
CA LYS A 78 -12.34 -0.46 -12.66
C LYS A 78 -13.68 -0.28 -11.94
N ASN A 79 -13.71 -0.44 -10.62
CA ASN A 79 -14.90 -0.32 -9.80
C ASN A 79 -15.04 1.09 -9.22
N HIS A 80 -14.32 2.08 -9.77
CA HIS A 80 -14.29 3.46 -9.30
C HIS A 80 -13.91 3.59 -7.82
N VAL A 81 -12.95 2.77 -7.37
CA VAL A 81 -12.36 2.87 -6.03
C VAL A 81 -10.96 3.43 -6.16
N ILE A 82 -10.72 4.54 -5.46
CA ILE A 82 -9.39 5.11 -5.23
C ILE A 82 -8.74 4.36 -4.08
N GLY A 83 -7.48 3.98 -4.28
CA GLY A 83 -6.61 3.47 -3.24
C GLY A 83 -5.42 4.41 -3.04
N LEU A 84 -5.09 4.68 -1.79
CA LEU A 84 -3.89 5.41 -1.36
C LEU A 84 -3.09 4.47 -0.48
N ALA A 85 -1.77 4.39 -0.65
CA ALA A 85 -0.95 3.55 0.22
C ALA A 85 0.45 4.11 0.44
N THR A 86 0.99 3.88 1.63
CA THR A 86 2.33 4.29 2.07
C THR A 86 3.06 3.14 2.77
N PRO A 87 4.41 3.15 2.81
CA PRO A 87 5.19 2.07 3.41
C PRO A 87 5.29 2.20 4.93
N ILE A 88 5.14 1.08 5.63
CA ILE A 88 5.48 0.95 7.05
C ILE A 88 6.87 0.31 7.16
N ILE A 89 7.80 1.04 7.76
CA ILE A 89 9.22 0.72 7.80
C ILE A 89 9.63 0.39 9.24
N LYS A 90 10.33 -0.73 9.39
CA LYS A 90 11.01 -1.12 10.63
C LYS A 90 12.44 -1.51 10.31
N GLU A 91 13.39 -0.89 11.01
CA GLU A 91 14.83 -1.18 10.86
C GLU A 91 15.32 -1.06 9.39
N GLY A 92 14.81 -0.07 8.66
CA GLY A 92 15.18 0.18 7.26
C GLY A 92 14.54 -0.78 6.25
N LYS A 93 13.67 -1.70 6.69
CA LYS A 93 12.91 -2.61 5.83
C LYS A 93 11.43 -2.29 5.85
N VAL A 94 10.78 -2.37 4.68
CA VAL A 94 9.32 -2.30 4.61
C VAL A 94 8.73 -3.62 5.10
N ILE A 95 7.93 -3.56 6.16
CA ILE A 95 7.30 -4.74 6.79
C ILE A 95 5.80 -4.80 6.56
N ALA A 96 5.18 -3.68 6.18
CA ALA A 96 3.76 -3.57 5.89
C ALA A 96 3.49 -2.31 5.04
N SER A 97 2.24 -2.11 4.66
CA SER A 97 1.78 -0.87 4.03
C SER A 97 0.47 -0.44 4.66
N LEU A 98 0.31 0.86 4.88
CA LEU A 98 -0.92 1.48 5.34
C LEU A 98 -1.65 2.06 4.14
N GLY A 99 -2.94 1.77 4.00
CA GLY A 99 -3.72 2.31 2.89
C GLY A 99 -5.15 2.69 3.22
N ILE A 100 -5.71 3.55 2.38
CA ILE A 100 -7.09 4.07 2.44
C ILE A 100 -7.77 3.73 1.12
N TYR A 101 -9.01 3.24 1.18
CA TYR A 101 -9.82 2.92 0.02
C TYR A 101 -11.17 3.64 0.09
N LEU A 102 -11.54 4.34 -0.97
CA LEU A 102 -12.79 5.10 -1.03
C LEU A 102 -13.33 5.19 -2.47
N PRO A 103 -14.65 5.35 -2.66
CA PRO A 103 -15.21 5.64 -3.98
C PRO A 103 -14.64 6.92 -4.59
N GLU A 104 -14.35 6.90 -5.89
CA GLU A 104 -13.74 8.00 -6.66
C GLU A 104 -14.50 9.32 -6.52
N PHE A 105 -15.84 9.28 -6.47
CA PHE A 105 -16.65 10.50 -6.32
C PHE A 105 -16.48 11.21 -4.98
N ARG A 106 -15.87 10.56 -3.97
CA ARG A 106 -15.50 11.19 -2.68
C ARG A 106 -14.08 11.76 -2.68
N TYR A 107 -13.36 11.62 -3.79
CA TYR A 107 -11.96 12.01 -3.93
C TYR A 107 -11.83 13.33 -4.72
N GLY A 108 -12.40 14.41 -4.18
CA GLY A 108 -12.26 15.76 -4.72
C GLY A 108 -10.88 16.38 -4.45
N ASP A 109 -10.62 17.55 -5.04
CA ASP A 109 -9.30 18.21 -4.94
C ASP A 109 -8.90 18.58 -3.51
N VAL A 110 -9.89 18.94 -2.68
CA VAL A 110 -9.67 19.29 -1.27
C VAL A 110 -9.43 18.03 -0.46
N GLU A 111 -10.30 17.03 -0.59
CA GLU A 111 -10.23 15.75 0.09
C GLU A 111 -8.93 15.02 -0.25
N LYS A 112 -8.50 15.05 -1.51
CA LYS A 112 -7.22 14.50 -1.97
C LYS A 112 -6.04 15.05 -1.17
N LYS A 113 -5.94 16.37 -1.03
CA LYS A 113 -4.84 17.01 -0.29
C LYS A 113 -4.86 16.62 1.18
N ILE A 114 -6.05 16.58 1.79
CA ILE A 114 -6.22 16.19 3.20
C ILE A 114 -5.82 14.72 3.39
N LEU A 115 -6.35 13.81 2.57
CA LEU A 115 -6.10 12.37 2.70
C LEU A 115 -4.62 12.03 2.52
N ILE A 116 -3.96 12.59 1.51
CA ILE A 116 -2.52 12.38 1.29
C ILE A 116 -1.72 12.90 2.49
N THR A 117 -2.04 14.11 2.96
CA THR A 117 -1.34 14.74 4.10
C THR A 117 -1.50 13.93 5.38
N GLU A 118 -2.72 13.53 5.71
CA GLU A 118 -3.00 12.78 6.94
C GLU A 118 -2.49 11.34 6.87
N LEU A 119 -2.52 10.70 5.70
CA LEU A 119 -1.93 9.38 5.50
C LEU A 119 -0.41 9.40 5.72
N LEU A 120 0.30 10.37 5.15
CA LEU A 120 1.74 10.53 5.34
C LEU A 120 2.09 10.83 6.80
N LYS A 121 1.41 11.79 7.44
CA LYS A 121 1.61 12.08 8.87
C LYS A 121 1.36 10.85 9.76
N THR A 122 0.33 10.08 9.46
CA THR A 122 0.00 8.85 10.22
C THR A 122 1.07 7.79 10.02
N THR A 123 1.57 7.63 8.79
CA THR A 123 2.67 6.74 8.45
C THR A 123 3.93 7.09 9.22
N GLU A 124 4.31 8.36 9.25
CA GLU A 124 5.46 8.86 10.01
C GLU A 124 5.33 8.55 11.50
N LYS A 125 4.15 8.78 12.09
CA LYS A 125 3.87 8.46 13.50
C LYS A 125 4.02 6.96 13.79
N ILE A 126 3.56 6.10 12.90
CA ILE A 126 3.69 4.64 13.05
C ILE A 126 5.16 4.24 12.95
N ASN A 127 5.87 4.72 11.92
CA ASN A 127 7.28 4.41 11.70
C ASN A 127 8.13 4.89 12.90
N ALA A 128 7.86 6.10 13.43
CA ALA A 128 8.55 6.62 14.61
C ALA A 128 8.43 5.70 15.84
N LYS A 129 7.28 5.04 16.04
CA LYS A 129 7.11 4.06 17.13
C LYS A 129 8.00 2.84 16.95
N PHE A 130 8.19 2.36 15.73
CA PHE A 130 9.12 1.25 15.44
C PHE A 130 10.58 1.64 15.62
N HIS A 131 10.92 2.92 15.43
CA HIS A 131 12.25 3.44 15.73
C HIS A 131 12.49 3.60 17.25
N SER A 132 11.47 3.99 18.03
CA SER A 132 11.60 4.23 19.47
C SER A 132 11.59 2.98 20.35
N SER A 133 11.09 1.84 19.85
CA SER A 133 11.01 0.57 20.59
C SER A 133 12.37 -0.13 20.88
N ARG A 134 13.48 0.59 20.76
CA ARG A 134 14.84 0.08 21.07
C ARG A 134 15.19 0.05 22.57
N PHE A 135 14.33 0.58 23.45
CA PHE A 135 14.60 0.65 24.89
C PHE A 135 13.36 0.37 25.73
N SER A 136 12.81 -0.84 25.71
CA SER A 136 11.91 -1.30 26.78
C SER A 136 11.91 -2.83 26.91
N ASN A 137 12.41 -3.28 28.05
CA ASN A 137 12.09 -4.53 28.76
C ASN A 137 12.86 -5.82 28.39
N CYS A 138 13.95 -6.05 29.11
CA CYS A 138 14.20 -7.35 29.73
C CYS A 138 14.22 -7.13 31.26
N PRO A 139 13.24 -7.61 32.03
CA PRO A 139 13.34 -7.62 33.49
C PRO A 139 14.25 -8.78 33.90
N SER A 140 15.51 -8.48 34.20
CA SER A 140 16.38 -9.35 34.97
C SER A 140 16.06 -9.19 36.46
N ASP A 141 15.04 -9.88 36.93
CA ASP A 141 14.80 -10.06 38.37
C ASP A 141 13.99 -11.34 38.60
N GLN A 142 14.69 -12.48 38.59
CA GLN A 142 14.38 -13.64 39.43
C GLN A 142 15.66 -14.46 39.60
N LEU A 143 16.42 -14.20 40.67
CA LEU A 143 17.31 -15.16 41.33
C LEU A 143 17.61 -14.61 42.74
N HIS A 144 16.73 -14.92 43.69
CA HIS A 144 17.03 -15.01 45.11
C HIS A 144 16.34 -16.26 45.66
#